data_AF-A0A3C0ABI4-F1
#
_entry.id   AF-A0A3C0ABI4-F1
#
_cell.length_a   1.000
_cell.length_b   1.000
_cell.length_c   1.000
_cell.angle_alpha   90.00
_cell.angle_beta   90.00
_cell.angle_gamma   90.00
#
_symmetry.space_group_name_H-M   'P 1'
#
loop_
_entity.id
_entity.type
_entity.pdbx_description
1 polymer ?
#
loop_
_entity_poly.entity_id
_entity_poly.type
_entity_poly.pdbx_seq_one_letter_code
_entity_poly.pdbx_strand_id
1 'polypeptide(L)'
;AEAGVEIAQSLYKAGQAAQPDILQAEVQLGEVRILRQNAEYDLESAKQQLASLVGHDDLSYYSFTGKLDVDTVKWDWDEAYSNLVTNSPEIQAACARVNRARAQISRQEVQAIPNVQTQIGAAHDNATGSEIANVQIGLPIPIFNRNQGNIDTANSEYHRAVKDVERLQLSLKVEL
;
A
#
# COMPACT_ATOMS: atom_id res chain seq x y z
N ALA A 1 30.93 -5.04 32.90
CA ALA A 1 30.96 -3.58 33.07
C ALA A 1 30.91 -3.20 34.56
N GLU A 2 29.90 -3.64 35.32
CA GLU A 2 29.80 -3.35 36.77
C GLU A 2 31.00 -3.86 37.57
N ALA A 3 31.40 -5.12 37.38
CA ALA A 3 32.64 -5.66 37.96
C ALA A 3 33.90 -4.89 37.50
N GLY A 4 33.88 -4.26 36.32
CA GLY A 4 34.99 -3.46 35.81
C GLY A 4 35.18 -2.14 36.58
N VAL A 5 34.07 -1.49 36.95
CA VAL A 5 34.09 -0.30 37.83
C VAL A 5 34.58 -0.67 39.22
N GLU A 6 34.12 -1.79 39.78
CA GLU A 6 34.52 -2.26 41.10
C GLU A 6 36.02 -2.61 41.17
N ILE A 7 36.55 -3.24 40.13
CA ILE A 7 37.98 -3.53 39.99
C ILE A 7 38.79 -2.23 39.86
N ALA A 8 38.36 -1.27 39.01
CA ALA A 8 39.04 0.01 38.84
C ALA A 8 39.10 0.83 40.15
N GLN A 9 37.99 0.86 40.91
CA GLN A 9 37.93 1.51 42.21
C GLN A 9 38.84 0.84 43.26
N SER A 10 38.95 -0.49 43.22
CA SER A 10 39.81 -1.25 44.14
C SER A 10 41.30 -1.02 43.85
N LEU A 11 41.69 -0.98 42.56
CA LEU A 11 43.05 -0.68 42.13
C LEU A 11 43.46 0.76 42.45
N TYR A 12 42.54 1.72 42.31
CA TYR A 12 42.79 3.12 42.70
C TYR A 12 43.05 3.25 44.21
N LYS A 13 42.24 2.59 45.05
CA LYS A 13 42.45 2.54 46.50
C LYS A 13 43.79 1.89 46.90
N ALA A 14 44.27 0.95 46.09
CA ALA A 14 45.57 0.31 46.25
C ALA A 14 46.74 1.12 45.65
N GLY A 15 46.49 2.29 45.05
CA GLY A 15 47.50 3.13 44.41
C GLY A 15 48.00 2.61 43.05
N GLN A 16 47.31 1.64 42.45
CA GLN A 16 47.71 0.95 41.22
C GLN A 16 46.93 1.38 39.98
N ALA A 17 45.96 2.29 40.11
CA ALA A 17 45.21 2.90 39.01
C ALA A 17 45.06 4.40 39.24
N ALA A 18 44.81 5.15 38.17
CA ALA A 18 44.59 6.59 38.22
C ALA A 18 43.09 6.92 38.19
N GLN A 19 42.72 8.12 38.65
CA GLN A 19 41.32 8.58 38.64
C GLN A 19 40.64 8.52 37.25
N PRO A 20 41.33 8.78 36.12
CA PRO A 20 40.76 8.60 34.79
C PRO A 20 40.33 7.16 34.47
N ASP A 21 40.97 6.14 35.06
CA ASP A 21 40.64 4.74 34.81
C ASP A 21 39.27 4.37 35.42
N ILE A 22 38.94 4.94 36.60
CA ILE A 22 37.60 4.82 37.19
C ILE A 22 36.56 5.51 36.30
N LEU A 23 36.85 6.73 35.86
CA LEU A 23 35.94 7.50 35.02
C LEU A 23 35.65 6.78 33.70
N GLN A 24 36.67 6.18 33.08
CA GLN A 24 36.52 5.38 31.87
C GLN A 24 35.63 4.15 32.11
N ALA A 25 35.83 3.42 33.21
CA ALA A 25 35.00 2.27 33.56
C ALA A 25 33.53 2.67 33.83
N GLU A 26 33.32 3.83 34.47
CA GLU A 26 31.98 4.38 34.72
C GLU A 26 31.28 4.80 33.43
N VAL A 27 32.00 5.42 32.48
CA VAL A 27 31.47 5.74 31.15
C VAL A 27 31.04 4.48 30.41
N GLN A 28 31.89 3.45 30.38
CA GLN A 28 31.54 2.17 29.74
C GLN A 28 30.32 1.49 30.38
N LEU A 29 30.19 1.57 31.70
CA LEU A 29 29.00 1.09 32.39
C LEU A 29 27.76 1.90 31.99
N GLY A 30 27.89 3.22 31.88
CA GLY A 30 26.84 4.11 31.37
C GLY A 30 26.38 3.71 29.96
N GLU A 31 27.32 3.50 29.04
CA GLU A 31 27.04 3.06 27.67
C GLU A 31 26.29 1.72 27.63
N VAL A 32 26.76 0.72 28.39
CA VAL A 32 26.10 -0.59 28.45
C VAL A 32 24.68 -0.48 29.03
N ARG A 33 24.46 0.39 30.02
CA ARG A 33 23.12 0.63 30.58
C ARG A 33 22.19 1.28 29.56
N ILE A 34 22.69 2.26 28.79
CA ILE A 34 21.92 2.88 27.69
C ILE A 34 21.58 1.83 26.63
N LEU A 35 22.54 0.99 26.22
CA LEU A 35 22.31 -0.08 25.25
C LEU A 35 21.24 -1.07 25.74
N ARG A 36 21.29 -1.47 27.01
CA ARG A 36 20.26 -2.35 27.59
C ARG A 36 18.90 -1.69 27.58
N GLN A 37 18.82 -0.44 28.00
CA GLN A 37 17.56 0.31 28.04
C GLN A 37 16.96 0.47 26.64
N ASN A 38 17.78 0.75 25.64
CA ASN A 38 17.34 0.82 24.24
C ASN A 38 16.83 -0.53 23.75
N ALA A 39 17.56 -1.63 24.03
CA ALA A 39 17.13 -2.97 23.66
C ALA A 39 15.80 -3.39 24.33
N GLU A 40 15.57 -2.96 25.58
CA GLU A 40 14.29 -3.17 26.28
C GLU A 40 13.15 -2.39 25.59
N TYR A 41 13.39 -1.13 25.20
CA TYR A 41 12.41 -0.35 24.45
C TYR A 41 12.13 -0.92 23.05
N ASP A 42 13.15 -1.38 22.35
CA ASP A 42 13.01 -2.01 21.03
C ASP A 42 12.17 -3.29 21.13
N LEU A 43 12.41 -4.12 22.17
CA LEU A 43 11.62 -5.32 22.42
C LEU A 43 10.15 -4.99 22.70
N GLU A 44 9.89 -3.99 23.54
CA GLU A 44 8.52 -3.58 23.87
C GLU A 44 7.81 -3.00 22.64
N SER A 45 8.50 -2.18 21.84
CA SER A 45 7.96 -1.67 20.58
C SER A 45 7.64 -2.79 19.59
N ALA A 46 8.55 -3.75 19.42
CA ALA A 46 8.34 -4.91 18.54
C ALA A 46 7.15 -5.76 19.01
N LYS A 47 6.97 -5.95 20.32
CA LYS A 47 5.80 -6.63 20.89
C LYS A 47 4.51 -5.88 20.57
N GLN A 48 4.48 -4.57 20.75
CA GLN A 48 3.29 -3.77 20.43
C GLN A 48 2.94 -3.81 18.94
N GLN A 49 3.95 -3.78 18.06
CA GLN A 49 3.74 -3.97 16.62
C GLN A 49 3.16 -5.35 16.31
N LEU A 50 3.70 -6.41 16.90
CA LEU A 50 3.19 -7.76 16.71
C LEU A 50 1.76 -7.90 17.24
N ALA A 51 1.47 -7.37 18.44
CA ALA A 51 0.15 -7.33 19.05
C ALA A 51 -0.88 -6.67 18.13
N SER A 52 -0.52 -5.52 17.54
CA SER A 52 -1.35 -4.81 16.56
C SER A 52 -1.59 -5.62 15.28
N LEU A 53 -0.60 -6.40 14.84
CA LEU A 53 -0.68 -7.21 13.63
C LEU A 53 -1.54 -8.46 13.81
N VAL A 54 -1.43 -9.14 14.97
CA VAL A 54 -2.19 -10.37 15.26
C VAL A 54 -3.55 -10.10 15.90
N GLY A 55 -3.82 -8.86 16.31
CA GLY A 55 -5.08 -8.46 16.93
C GLY A 55 -5.25 -8.97 18.37
N HIS A 56 -4.15 -9.17 19.10
CA HIS A 56 -4.16 -9.61 20.49
C HIS A 56 -3.41 -8.60 21.35
N ASP A 57 -4.07 -8.09 22.40
CA ASP A 57 -3.57 -6.97 23.20
C ASP A 57 -2.44 -7.36 24.16
N ASP A 58 -2.39 -8.62 24.59
CA ASP A 58 -1.41 -9.11 25.55
C ASP A 58 -0.48 -10.19 24.97
N LEU A 59 0.78 -9.80 24.69
CA LEU A 59 1.85 -10.72 24.34
C LEU A 59 2.81 -11.00 25.51
N SER A 60 2.46 -10.60 26.74
CA SER A 60 3.29 -10.76 27.94
C SER A 60 3.54 -12.24 28.28
N TYR A 61 2.64 -13.13 27.85
CA TYR A 61 2.76 -14.58 28.02
C TYR A 61 3.82 -15.23 27.11
N TYR A 62 4.28 -14.55 26.05
CA TYR A 62 5.25 -15.12 25.12
C TYR A 62 6.67 -14.73 25.52
N SER A 63 7.41 -15.68 26.07
CA SER A 63 8.86 -15.57 26.24
C SER A 63 9.56 -15.98 24.95
N PHE A 64 10.03 -15.00 24.17
CA PHE A 64 10.86 -15.25 22.99
C PHE A 64 12.27 -15.65 23.44
N THR A 65 12.46 -16.95 23.68
CA THR A 65 13.76 -17.54 24.06
C THR A 65 14.15 -18.59 23.03
N GLY A 66 15.42 -18.63 22.64
CA GLY A 66 15.94 -19.59 21.65
C GLY A 66 16.91 -18.96 20.68
N LYS A 67 17.48 -19.79 19.81
CA LYS A 67 18.22 -19.35 18.61
C LYS A 67 17.31 -19.53 17.42
N LEU A 68 17.24 -18.51 16.56
CA LEU A 68 16.56 -18.62 15.28
C LEU A 68 17.42 -19.52 14.39
N ASP A 69 16.92 -20.71 14.07
CA ASP A 69 17.58 -21.58 13.10
C ASP A 69 17.17 -21.09 11.71
N VAL A 70 18.02 -20.27 11.11
CA VAL A 70 17.76 -19.68 9.79
C VAL A 70 18.35 -20.64 8.77
N ASP A 71 17.56 -21.62 8.35
CA ASP A 71 17.90 -22.39 7.16
C ASP A 71 18.01 -21.39 6.00
N THR A 72 19.23 -21.23 5.48
CA THR A 72 19.49 -20.36 4.34
C THR A 72 18.97 -21.05 3.08
N VAL A 73 17.68 -20.86 2.81
CA VAL A 73 17.08 -21.25 1.54
C VAL A 73 17.78 -20.44 0.44
N LYS A 74 18.47 -21.12 -0.47
CA LYS A 74 18.97 -20.50 -1.68
C LYS A 74 17.79 -20.29 -2.62
N TRP A 75 17.41 -19.03 -2.80
CA TRP A 75 16.38 -18.65 -3.76
C TRP A 75 16.97 -18.56 -5.16
N ASP A 76 16.29 -19.16 -6.14
CA ASP A 76 16.46 -18.78 -7.53
C ASP A 76 15.67 -17.48 -7.74
N TRP A 77 16.39 -16.38 -7.98
CA TRP A 77 15.80 -15.05 -8.11
C TRP A 77 14.91 -14.92 -9.36
N ASP A 78 15.21 -15.65 -10.43
CA ASP A 78 14.38 -15.63 -11.64
C ASP A 78 13.05 -16.36 -11.39
N GLU A 79 13.10 -17.49 -10.67
CA GLU A 79 11.90 -18.22 -10.26
C GLU A 79 11.05 -17.40 -9.27
N ALA A 80 11.70 -16.78 -8.27
CA ALA A 80 11.03 -15.92 -7.29
C ALA A 80 10.33 -14.73 -7.96
N TYR A 81 11.00 -14.07 -8.92
CA TYR A 81 10.42 -12.96 -9.68
C TYR A 81 9.24 -13.42 -10.53
N SER A 82 9.36 -14.53 -11.26
CA SER A 82 8.27 -15.08 -12.07
C SER A 82 7.04 -15.41 -11.22
N ASN A 83 7.25 -16.01 -10.04
CA ASN A 83 6.19 -16.30 -9.09
C ASN A 83 5.57 -15.02 -8.52
N LEU A 84 6.37 -14.00 -8.19
CA LEU A 84 5.88 -12.71 -7.71
C LEU A 84 5.02 -12.01 -8.75
N VAL A 85 5.49 -11.89 -10.01
CA VAL A 85 4.72 -11.22 -11.07
C VAL A 85 3.40 -11.92 -11.36
N THR A 86 3.39 -13.26 -11.32
CA THR A 86 2.19 -14.06 -11.60
C THR A 86 1.16 -13.95 -10.48
N ASN A 87 1.61 -13.95 -9.23
CA ASN A 87 0.73 -14.00 -8.06
C ASN A 87 0.53 -12.65 -7.35
N SER A 88 1.21 -11.59 -7.79
CA SER A 88 1.12 -10.27 -7.16
C SER A 88 -0.30 -9.70 -7.28
N PRO A 89 -0.99 -9.46 -6.15
CA PRO A 89 -2.29 -8.79 -6.15
C PRO A 89 -2.21 -7.38 -6.75
N GLU A 90 -1.07 -6.71 -6.63
CA GLU A 90 -0.84 -5.36 -7.14
C GLU A 90 -0.80 -5.35 -8.67
N ILE A 91 -0.13 -6.33 -9.28
CA ILE A 91 -0.12 -6.55 -10.74
C ILE A 91 -1.52 -6.93 -11.21
N GLN A 92 -2.22 -7.84 -10.52
CA GLN A 92 -3.59 -8.21 -10.86
C GLN A 92 -4.54 -7.00 -10.81
N ALA A 93 -4.41 -6.15 -9.78
CA ALA A 93 -5.17 -4.91 -9.67
C ALA A 93 -4.84 -3.92 -10.79
N ALA A 94 -3.57 -3.84 -11.22
CA ALA A 94 -3.16 -3.01 -12.35
C ALA A 94 -3.76 -3.51 -13.67
N CYS A 95 -3.74 -4.82 -13.93
CA CYS A 95 -4.40 -5.43 -15.08
C CYS A 95 -5.92 -5.18 -15.07
N ALA A 96 -6.57 -5.25 -13.90
CA ALA A 96 -7.98 -4.90 -13.77
C ALA A 96 -8.27 -3.43 -14.13
N ARG A 97 -7.37 -2.50 -13.80
CA ARG A 97 -7.47 -1.09 -14.23
C ARG A 97 -7.34 -0.94 -15.74
N VAL A 98 -6.46 -1.71 -16.40
CA VAL A 98 -6.36 -1.74 -17.87
C VAL A 98 -7.67 -2.21 -18.50
N ASN A 99 -8.25 -3.29 -17.99
CA ASN A 99 -9.54 -3.80 -18.47
C ASN A 99 -10.67 -2.78 -18.29
N ARG A 100 -10.71 -2.10 -17.13
CA ARG A 100 -11.64 -1.00 -16.88
C ARG A 100 -11.45 0.15 -17.87
N ALA A 101 -10.21 0.57 -18.13
CA ALA A 101 -9.91 1.65 -19.06
C ALA A 101 -10.31 1.27 -20.50
N ARG A 102 -10.09 0.02 -20.92
CA ARG A 102 -10.59 -0.50 -22.19
C ARG A 102 -12.12 -0.45 -22.27
N ALA A 103 -12.83 -0.87 -21.22
CA ALA A 103 -14.29 -0.78 -21.19
C ALA A 103 -14.79 0.69 -21.24
N GLN A 104 -14.02 1.63 -20.69
CA GLN A 104 -14.34 3.06 -20.82
C GLN A 104 -14.20 3.56 -22.25
N ILE A 105 -13.21 3.11 -23.02
CA ILE A 105 -13.12 3.45 -24.45
C ILE A 105 -14.41 3.06 -25.17
N SER A 106 -14.82 1.79 -25.04
CA SER A 106 -16.05 1.30 -25.68
C SER A 106 -17.29 2.08 -25.23
N ARG A 107 -17.35 2.48 -23.95
CA ARG A 107 -18.43 3.34 -23.44
C ARG A 107 -18.42 4.73 -24.10
N GLN A 108 -17.26 5.36 -24.28
CA GLN A 108 -17.16 6.69 -24.90
C GLN A 108 -17.47 6.65 -26.40
N GLU A 109 -17.11 5.56 -27.08
CA GLU A 109 -17.42 5.34 -28.49
C GLU A 109 -18.94 5.26 -28.70
N VAL A 110 -19.66 4.49 -27.88
CA VAL A 110 -21.13 4.38 -28.02
C VAL A 110 -21.88 5.63 -27.57
N GLN A 111 -21.30 6.48 -26.72
CA GLN A 111 -21.92 7.76 -26.34
C GLN A 111 -22.06 8.75 -27.50
N ALA A 112 -21.29 8.59 -28.57
CA ALA A 112 -21.48 9.36 -29.79
C ALA A 112 -22.75 8.96 -30.56
N ILE A 113 -23.34 7.80 -30.24
CA ILE A 113 -24.56 7.29 -30.87
C ILE A 113 -25.76 7.83 -30.06
N PRO A 114 -26.64 8.63 -30.68
CA PRO A 114 -27.76 9.20 -29.96
C PRO A 114 -28.83 8.15 -29.61
N ASN A 115 -29.40 8.29 -28.42
CA ASN A 115 -30.50 7.44 -27.97
C ASN A 115 -31.83 7.87 -28.60
N VAL A 116 -32.63 6.91 -29.05
CA VAL A 116 -34.03 7.14 -29.39
C VAL A 116 -34.81 7.39 -28.10
N GLN A 117 -35.48 8.52 -28.02
CA GLN A 117 -36.32 8.92 -26.89
C GLN A 117 -37.77 8.74 -27.30
N THR A 118 -38.56 8.09 -26.46
CA THR A 118 -40.00 7.93 -26.66
C THR A 118 -40.72 8.36 -25.40
N GLN A 119 -41.75 9.17 -25.55
CA GLN A 119 -42.57 9.67 -24.46
C GLN A 119 -44.05 9.48 -24.80
N ILE A 120 -44.80 8.96 -23.84
CA ILE A 120 -46.25 8.82 -23.92
C ILE A 120 -46.85 9.68 -22.80
N GLY A 121 -47.87 10.46 -23.11
CA GLY A 121 -48.56 11.31 -22.16
C GLY A 121 -50.07 11.26 -22.37
N ALA A 122 -50.79 11.54 -21.29
CA ALA A 122 -52.21 11.82 -21.32
C ALA A 122 -52.47 13.07 -20.48
N ALA A 123 -53.35 13.94 -20.94
CA ALA A 123 -53.70 15.20 -20.29
C ALA A 123 -55.20 15.46 -20.43
N HIS A 124 -55.77 16.15 -19.44
CA HIS A 124 -57.14 16.65 -19.52
C HIS A 124 -57.10 18.16 -19.76
N ASP A 125 -57.72 18.62 -20.83
CA ASP A 125 -57.81 20.05 -21.16
C ASP A 125 -59.04 20.66 -20.48
N ASN A 126 -58.81 21.43 -19.41
CA ASN A 126 -59.87 22.08 -18.64
C ASN A 126 -60.62 23.19 -19.40
N ALA A 127 -60.05 23.72 -20.50
CA ALA A 127 -60.70 24.77 -21.29
C ALA A 127 -61.72 24.20 -22.29
N THR A 128 -61.45 23.00 -22.82
CA THR A 128 -62.31 22.33 -23.80
C THR A 128 -63.04 21.09 -23.23
N GLY A 129 -62.71 20.67 -22.01
CA GLY A 129 -63.24 19.47 -21.36
C GLY A 129 -62.78 18.15 -21.99
N SER A 130 -61.76 18.19 -22.85
CA SER A 130 -61.32 17.05 -23.67
C SER A 130 -60.17 16.27 -23.03
N GLU A 131 -60.12 14.96 -23.27
CA GLU A 131 -58.96 14.11 -22.97
C GLU A 131 -58.01 14.07 -24.17
N ILE A 132 -56.74 14.31 -23.91
CA ILE A 132 -55.67 14.33 -24.90
C ILE A 132 -54.70 13.20 -24.58
N ALA A 133 -54.39 12.37 -25.56
CA ALA A 133 -53.30 11.41 -25.50
C ALA A 133 -52.24 11.78 -26.55
N ASN A 134 -50.97 11.71 -26.16
CA ASN A 134 -49.85 12.04 -27.04
C ASN A 134 -48.76 10.97 -26.98
N VAL A 135 -48.16 10.71 -28.14
CA VAL A 135 -46.96 9.89 -28.29
C VAL A 135 -45.93 10.74 -29.02
N GLN A 136 -44.73 10.84 -28.46
CA GLN A 136 -43.61 11.58 -29.02
C GLN A 136 -42.42 10.63 -29.19
N ILE A 137 -41.78 10.69 -30.35
CA ILE A 137 -40.55 9.96 -30.65
C ILE A 137 -39.52 10.99 -31.12
N GLY A 138 -38.34 11.00 -30.51
CA GLY A 138 -37.27 11.95 -30.81
C GLY A 138 -35.91 11.27 -30.87
N LEU A 139 -35.02 11.78 -31.73
CA LEU A 139 -33.63 11.35 -31.83
C LEU A 139 -32.75 12.60 -31.95
N PRO A 140 -31.95 12.95 -30.92
CA PRO A 140 -31.06 14.10 -31.02
C PRO A 140 -29.93 13.81 -32.02
N ILE A 141 -29.73 14.63 -33.04
CA ILE A 141 -28.65 14.43 -34.02
C ILE A 141 -27.44 15.31 -33.62
N PRO A 142 -26.32 14.71 -33.17
CA PRO A 142 -25.14 15.48 -32.81
C PRO A 142 -24.41 15.97 -34.08
N ILE A 143 -24.65 17.24 -34.44
CA ILE A 143 -24.04 17.85 -35.64
C ILE A 143 -22.58 18.27 -35.45
N PHE A 144 -22.20 18.72 -34.25
CA PHE A 144 -20.86 19.25 -33.98
C PHE A 144 -20.04 18.42 -32.98
N ASN A 145 -20.71 17.66 -32.10
CA ASN A 145 -20.04 16.95 -31.02
C ASN A 145 -20.17 15.43 -31.20
N ARG A 146 -19.12 14.80 -31.74
CA ARG A 146 -19.04 13.34 -31.91
C ARG A 146 -18.35 12.63 -30.73
N ASN A 147 -18.27 13.29 -29.57
CA ASN A 147 -17.59 12.81 -28.37
C ASN A 147 -16.07 12.54 -28.52
N GLN A 148 -15.45 13.04 -29.60
CA GLN A 148 -14.06 12.76 -29.97
C GLN A 148 -13.03 13.09 -28.86
N GLY A 149 -13.18 14.20 -28.14
CA GLY A 149 -12.26 14.54 -27.05
C GLY A 149 -12.32 13.59 -25.85
N ASN A 150 -13.51 13.06 -25.53
CA ASN A 150 -13.65 12.08 -24.44
C ASN A 150 -13.13 10.69 -24.87
N ILE A 151 -13.27 10.34 -26.14
CA ILE A 151 -12.67 9.13 -26.71
C ILE A 151 -11.14 9.21 -26.66
N ASP A 152 -10.55 10.34 -27.07
CA ASP A 152 -9.10 10.55 -27.02
C ASP A 152 -8.57 10.53 -25.58
N THR A 153 -9.34 11.09 -24.64
CA THR A 153 -9.03 11.03 -23.21
C THR A 153 -9.06 9.58 -22.70
N ALA A 154 -10.09 8.80 -23.03
CA ALA A 154 -10.20 7.40 -22.63
C ALA A 154 -9.08 6.53 -23.23
N ASN A 155 -8.68 6.78 -24.47
CA ASN A 155 -7.52 6.13 -25.09
C ASN A 155 -6.22 6.46 -24.35
N SER A 156 -6.02 7.73 -24.00
CA SER A 156 -4.85 8.18 -23.22
C SER A 156 -4.81 7.53 -21.84
N GLU A 157 -5.96 7.42 -21.15
CA GLU A 157 -6.07 6.73 -19.86
C GLU A 157 -5.77 5.23 -19.98
N TYR A 158 -6.22 4.57 -21.05
CA TYR A 158 -5.87 3.19 -21.32
C TYR A 158 -4.36 3.00 -21.52
N HIS A 159 -3.73 3.85 -22.33
CA HIS A 159 -2.27 3.80 -22.51
C HIS A 159 -1.52 4.05 -21.21
N ARG A 160 -1.97 5.01 -20.39
CA ARG A 160 -1.41 5.23 -19.06
C ARG A 160 -1.53 3.98 -18.19
N ALA A 161 -2.71 3.36 -18.14
CA ALA A 161 -2.94 2.16 -17.36
C ALA A 161 -2.05 0.99 -17.81
N VAL A 162 -1.80 0.84 -19.12
CA VAL A 162 -0.87 -0.17 -19.64
C VAL A 162 0.57 0.12 -19.18
N LYS A 163 1.01 1.38 -19.27
CA LYS A 163 2.34 1.78 -18.79
C LYS A 163 2.50 1.65 -17.28
N ASP A 164 1.44 1.82 -16.52
CA ASP A 164 1.46 1.61 -15.07
C ASP A 164 1.72 0.14 -14.70
N VAL A 165 1.25 -0.82 -15.51
CA VAL A 165 1.57 -2.25 -15.32
C VAL A 165 3.06 -2.49 -15.54
N GLU A 166 3.61 -1.99 -16.66
CA GLU A 166 5.05 -2.12 -16.96
C GLU A 166 5.91 -1.48 -15.85
N ARG A 167 5.53 -0.29 -15.39
CA ARG A 167 6.20 0.42 -14.30
C ARG A 167 6.21 -0.41 -13.00
N LEU A 168 5.08 -1.03 -12.65
CA LEU A 168 4.96 -1.87 -11.45
C LEU A 168 5.79 -3.16 -11.55
N GLN A 169 5.82 -3.79 -12.73
CA GLN A 169 6.67 -4.96 -12.95
C GLN A 169 8.16 -4.63 -12.78
N LEU A 170 8.58 -3.45 -13.23
CA LEU A 170 9.95 -2.96 -13.05
C LEU A 170 10.24 -2.58 -11.59
N SER A 171 9.30 -1.96 -10.86
CA SER A 171 9.52 -1.63 -9.44
C SER A 171 9.63 -2.88 -8.58
N LEU A 172 8.77 -3.88 -8.81
CA LEU A 172 8.84 -5.17 -8.10
C LEU A 172 10.14 -5.92 -8.39
N LYS A 173 10.73 -5.71 -9.58
CA LYS A 173 12.04 -6.30 -9.91
C LYS A 173 13.19 -5.68 -9.11
N VAL A 174 13.05 -4.43 -8.66
CA VAL A 174 14.07 -3.72 -7.88
C VAL A 174 13.94 -4.03 -6.38
N GLU A 175 12.74 -4.38 -5.91
CA GLU A 175 12.49 -4.74 -4.50
C GLU A 175 12.88 -6.18 -4.15
N LEU A 176 13.00 -7.06 -5.15
CA LEU A 176 13.58 -8.40 -5.05
C LEU A 176 15.11 -8.32 -5.00
#